data_AF-A0A9P3LSN9-F1
#
_entry.id   AF-A0A9P3LSN9-F1
#
_cell.length_a   1.000
_cell.length_b   1.000
_cell.length_c   1.000
_cell.angle_alpha   90.00
_cell.angle_beta   90.00
_cell.angle_gamma   90.00
#
_symmetry.space_group_name_H-M   'P 1'
#
loop_
_entity.id
_entity.type
_entity.pdbx_description
1 polymer ?
#
loop_
_entity_poly.entity_id
_entity_poly.type
_entity_poly.pdbx_seq_one_letter_code
_entity_poly.pdbx_strand_id
1 'polypeptide(L)'
;MSAAEDTVYHAKAPVKEGLQAGAVGAGVGLLVSAVQNSIGTHSHGATGVFARTGGTIGVFAAMAGVFAATDSAVANVRETKDAWNSVAAGCATGIVAGGFQRNAQTMVFGCVGMGALMGAFDLSGSSLKGKYADMTEQQKQEWRQSQTNTK
;
A
#
# COMPACT_ATOMS: atom_id res chain seq x y z
N MET A 1 -6.96 12.56 24.67
CA MET A 1 -8.38 12.75 24.26
C MET A 1 -8.50 12.27 22.82
N SER A 2 -8.76 10.97 22.58
CA SER A 2 -9.04 10.40 21.25
C SER A 2 -9.66 9.02 21.50
N ALA A 3 -10.98 8.99 21.74
CA ALA A 3 -11.72 7.76 22.06
C ALA A 3 -13.20 7.83 21.66
N ALA A 4 -13.58 8.70 20.72
CA ALA A 4 -14.97 8.83 20.25
C ALA A 4 -15.07 9.42 18.84
N GLU A 5 -14.36 8.86 17.86
CA GLU A 5 -14.53 9.22 16.44
C GLU A 5 -14.81 7.98 15.59
N ASP A 6 -15.80 7.20 16.04
CA ASP A 6 -16.49 6.23 15.20
C ASP A 6 -17.64 6.96 14.47
N THR A 7 -17.66 6.85 13.14
CA THR A 7 -18.75 7.20 12.19
C THR A 7 -18.80 8.58 11.51
N VAL A 8 -17.67 9.25 11.23
CA VAL A 8 -17.64 10.29 10.17
C VAL A 8 -16.50 10.02 9.21
N TYR A 9 -16.83 9.73 7.95
CA TYR A 9 -15.86 9.61 6.89
C TYR A 9 -15.25 10.98 6.58
N HIS A 10 -13.93 11.10 6.71
CA HIS A 10 -13.21 12.29 6.28
C HIS A 10 -12.71 12.11 4.87
N ALA A 11 -13.17 13.00 3.97
CA ALA A 11 -12.72 13.04 2.60
C ALA A 11 -11.20 13.14 2.52
N LYS A 12 -10.60 12.17 1.83
CA LYS A 12 -9.15 12.12 1.57
C LYS A 12 -8.84 12.89 0.30
N ALA A 13 -7.63 13.40 0.17
CA ALA A 13 -7.17 14.08 -1.05
C ALA A 13 -6.36 13.10 -1.91
N PRO A 14 -6.93 12.48 -2.97
CA PRO A 14 -6.33 11.32 -3.61
C PRO A 14 -5.00 11.62 -4.31
N VAL A 15 -4.89 12.81 -4.89
CA VAL A 15 -3.66 13.28 -5.54
C VAL A 15 -2.56 13.50 -4.50
N LYS A 16 -2.89 14.08 -3.34
CA LYS A 16 -1.90 14.36 -2.29
C LYS A 16 -1.38 13.06 -1.68
N GLU A 17 -2.28 12.14 -1.33
CA GLU A 17 -1.91 10.83 -0.79
C GLU A 17 -1.13 10.00 -1.81
N GLY A 18 -1.57 10.01 -3.07
CA GLY A 18 -0.87 9.37 -4.18
C GLY A 18 0.53 9.92 -4.40
N LEU A 19 0.71 11.24 -4.37
CA LEU A 19 2.04 11.86 -4.50
C LEU A 19 2.96 11.51 -3.32
N GLN A 20 2.43 11.55 -2.09
CA GLN A 20 3.20 11.21 -0.90
C GLN A 20 3.62 9.74 -0.91
N ALA A 21 2.69 8.83 -1.20
CA ALA A 21 2.98 7.41 -1.33
C ALA A 21 3.94 7.14 -2.50
N GLY A 22 3.75 7.82 -3.63
CA GLY A 22 4.63 7.73 -4.79
C GLY A 22 6.06 8.18 -4.50
N ALA A 23 6.24 9.24 -3.69
CA ALA A 23 7.57 9.68 -3.24
C ALA A 23 8.26 8.63 -2.37
N VAL A 24 7.52 7.99 -1.45
CA VAL A 24 8.04 6.86 -0.66
C VAL A 24 8.39 5.68 -1.57
N GLY A 25 7.51 5.36 -2.53
CA GLY A 25 7.73 4.32 -3.54
C GLY A 25 8.98 4.60 -4.39
N ALA A 26 9.23 5.85 -4.78
CA ALA A 26 10.43 6.26 -5.50
C ALA A 26 11.69 6.01 -4.66
N GLY A 27 11.64 6.32 -3.36
CA GLY A 27 12.73 6.01 -2.42
C GLY A 27 13.05 4.51 -2.36
N VAL A 28 12.02 3.67 -2.24
CA VAL A 28 12.19 2.20 -2.28
C VAL A 28 12.74 1.76 -3.64
N GLY A 29 12.20 2.27 -4.74
CA GLY A 29 12.65 1.95 -6.09
C GLY A 29 14.09 2.39 -6.36
N LEU A 30 14.57 3.46 -5.74
CA LEU A 30 15.96 3.89 -5.79
C LEU A 30 16.87 2.91 -5.07
N LEU A 31 16.48 2.42 -3.89
CA LEU A 31 17.23 1.37 -3.18
C LEU A 31 17.31 0.10 -4.01
N VAL A 32 16.19 -0.35 -4.57
CA VAL A 32 16.13 -1.53 -5.44
C VAL A 32 16.95 -1.32 -6.71
N SER A 33 16.94 -0.11 -7.27
CA SER A 33 17.78 0.27 -8.41
C SER A 33 19.28 0.21 -8.05
N ALA A 34 19.67 0.73 -6.89
CA ALA A 34 21.05 0.70 -6.41
C ALA A 34 21.55 -0.74 -6.20
N VAL A 35 20.70 -1.62 -5.65
CA VAL A 35 21.03 -3.05 -5.50
C VAL A 35 21.18 -3.73 -6.85
N GLN A 36 20.25 -3.52 -7.79
CA GLN A 36 20.36 -4.11 -9.14
C GLN A 36 21.60 -3.60 -9.90
N ASN A 37 21.98 -2.35 -9.67
CA ASN A 37 23.21 -1.76 -10.22
C ASN A 37 24.49 -2.25 -9.51
N SER A 38 24.42 -2.72 -8.27
CA SER A 38 25.61 -3.25 -7.58
C SER A 38 25.88 -4.72 -7.89
N ILE A 39 24.82 -5.51 -8.11
CA ILE A 39 24.94 -6.95 -8.44
C ILE A 39 25.09 -7.22 -9.94
N GLY A 40 24.80 -6.23 -10.78
CA GLY A 40 24.86 -6.36 -12.23
C GLY A 40 26.29 -6.32 -12.77
N THR A 41 26.61 -7.18 -13.74
CA THR A 41 27.87 -7.09 -14.49
C THR A 41 27.80 -5.94 -15.48
N HIS A 42 28.30 -4.76 -15.11
CA HIS A 42 28.40 -3.60 -16.01
C HIS A 42 29.55 -2.66 -15.64
N SER A 43 29.99 -1.87 -16.62
CA SER A 43 31.08 -0.89 -16.51
C SER A 43 30.61 0.53 -16.19
N HIS A 44 29.31 0.74 -16.00
CA HIS A 44 28.74 2.03 -15.65
C HIS A 44 28.76 2.18 -14.13
N GLY A 45 29.42 3.23 -13.62
CA GLY A 45 29.52 3.49 -12.19
C GLY A 45 28.17 3.91 -11.56
N ALA A 46 28.20 4.89 -10.67
CA ALA A 46 27.00 5.37 -9.97
C ALA A 46 25.88 5.88 -10.90
N THR A 47 26.21 6.29 -12.13
CA THR A 47 25.24 6.77 -13.12
C THR A 47 24.26 5.69 -13.60
N GLY A 48 24.61 4.41 -13.45
CA GLY A 48 23.76 3.29 -13.87
C GLY A 48 22.46 3.16 -13.06
N VAL A 49 22.43 3.65 -11.81
CA VAL A 49 21.23 3.65 -10.94
C VAL A 49 20.08 4.45 -11.55
N PHE A 50 20.38 5.53 -12.26
CA PHE A 50 19.37 6.37 -12.90
C PHE A 50 19.24 6.06 -14.40
N ALA A 51 20.34 5.78 -15.10
CA ALA A 51 20.32 5.58 -16.54
C ALA A 51 19.89 4.17 -16.98
N ARG A 52 20.18 3.12 -16.19
CA ARG A 52 19.91 1.72 -16.56
C ARG A 52 18.75 1.15 -15.78
N THR A 53 18.80 1.25 -14.46
CA THR A 53 17.77 0.72 -13.55
C THR A 53 16.79 1.80 -13.08
N GLY A 54 16.88 3.03 -13.63
CA GLY A 54 15.95 4.12 -13.30
C GLY A 54 14.48 3.80 -13.59
N GLY A 55 14.21 2.87 -14.51
CA GLY A 55 12.85 2.35 -14.74
C GLY A 55 12.22 1.76 -13.47
N THR A 56 13.00 1.11 -12.60
CA THR A 56 12.43 0.55 -11.36
C THR A 56 11.99 1.64 -10.39
N ILE A 57 12.70 2.77 -10.34
CA ILE A 57 12.30 3.94 -9.53
C ILE A 57 10.89 4.39 -9.95
N GLY A 58 10.68 4.54 -11.26
CA GLY A 58 9.38 4.92 -11.81
C GLY A 58 8.28 3.88 -11.54
N VAL A 59 8.59 2.59 -11.67
CA VAL A 59 7.63 1.50 -11.40
C VAL A 59 7.18 1.51 -9.95
N PHE A 60 8.11 1.55 -8.98
CA PHE A 60 7.76 1.55 -7.56
C PHE A 60 7.03 2.84 -7.15
N ALA A 61 7.41 3.99 -7.71
CA ALA A 61 6.71 5.25 -7.49
C ALA A 61 5.27 5.20 -8.02
N ALA A 62 5.08 4.71 -9.24
CA ALA A 62 3.77 4.58 -9.86
C ALA A 62 2.88 3.59 -9.10
N MET A 63 3.42 2.44 -8.70
CA MET A 63 2.67 1.44 -7.93
C MET A 63 2.19 2.03 -6.59
N ALA A 64 3.09 2.63 -5.81
CA ALA A 64 2.74 3.20 -4.52
C ALA A 64 1.74 4.37 -4.65
N GLY A 65 1.94 5.23 -5.66
CA GLY A 65 1.06 6.36 -5.90
C GLY A 65 -0.33 5.96 -6.37
N VAL A 66 -0.43 5.00 -7.29
CA VAL A 66 -1.72 4.49 -7.77
C VAL A 66 -2.46 3.74 -6.67
N PHE A 67 -1.76 3.00 -5.82
CA PHE A 67 -2.38 2.35 -4.66
C PHE A 67 -3.08 3.37 -3.76
N ALA A 68 -2.35 4.37 -3.26
CA ALA A 68 -2.90 5.35 -2.34
C ALA A 68 -3.96 6.26 -2.98
N ALA A 69 -3.77 6.65 -4.25
CA ALA A 69 -4.76 7.42 -4.99
C ALA A 69 -6.05 6.63 -5.23
N THR A 70 -5.95 5.33 -5.54
CA THR A 70 -7.13 4.48 -5.75
C THR A 70 -7.84 4.18 -4.44
N ASP A 71 -7.10 3.88 -3.37
CA ASP A 71 -7.70 3.65 -2.04
C ASP A 71 -8.52 4.86 -1.59
N SER A 72 -7.90 6.05 -1.63
CA SER A 72 -8.56 7.30 -1.26
C SER A 72 -9.72 7.69 -2.18
N ALA A 73 -9.61 7.45 -3.49
CA ALA A 73 -10.71 7.69 -4.42
C ALA A 73 -11.89 6.75 -4.15
N VAL A 74 -11.65 5.46 -3.96
CA VAL A 74 -12.71 4.47 -3.68
C VAL A 74 -13.34 4.72 -2.32
N ALA A 75 -12.52 5.06 -1.32
CA ALA A 75 -12.99 5.45 0.01
C ALA A 75 -13.87 6.72 -0.06
N ASN A 76 -13.52 7.71 -0.90
CA ASN A 76 -14.32 8.93 -1.07
C ASN A 76 -15.67 8.65 -1.74
N VAL A 77 -15.73 7.73 -2.69
CA VAL A 77 -16.97 7.38 -3.38
C VAL A 77 -17.91 6.57 -2.48
N ARG A 78 -17.35 5.73 -1.61
CA ARG A 78 -18.13 4.84 -0.76
C ARG A 78 -18.39 5.37 0.64
N GLU A 79 -17.65 6.41 1.05
CA GLU A 79 -17.64 6.96 2.40
C GLU A 79 -17.40 5.89 3.49
N THR A 80 -16.73 4.78 3.13
CA THR A 80 -16.37 3.70 4.06
C THR A 80 -14.89 3.38 3.98
N LYS A 81 -14.33 2.86 5.09
CA LYS A 81 -12.97 2.33 5.18
C LYS A 81 -13.05 0.82 5.39
N ASP A 82 -13.11 0.08 4.29
CA ASP A 82 -13.22 -1.39 4.30
C ASP A 82 -12.10 -2.02 3.48
N ALA A 83 -11.83 -3.31 3.73
CA ALA A 83 -10.86 -4.13 2.99
C ALA A 83 -11.09 -4.12 1.46
N TRP A 84 -12.33 -3.88 1.03
CA TRP A 84 -12.67 -3.77 -0.39
C TRP A 84 -12.00 -2.59 -1.10
N ASN A 85 -11.68 -1.51 -0.38
CA ASN A 85 -10.97 -0.36 -0.95
C ASN A 85 -9.52 -0.74 -1.25
N SER A 86 -8.87 -1.43 -0.31
CA SER A 86 -7.52 -1.97 -0.47
C SER A 86 -7.43 -3.07 -1.52
N VAL A 87 -8.49 -3.89 -1.70
CA VAL A 87 -8.57 -4.85 -2.81
C VAL A 87 -8.62 -4.14 -4.16
N ALA A 88 -9.47 -3.10 -4.29
CA ALA A 88 -9.58 -2.33 -5.52
C ALA A 88 -8.27 -1.58 -5.84
N ALA A 89 -7.66 -0.96 -4.83
CA ALA A 89 -6.37 -0.30 -4.94
C ALA A 89 -5.24 -1.28 -5.28
N GLY A 90 -5.24 -2.47 -4.65
CA GLY A 90 -4.30 -3.55 -4.94
C GLY A 90 -4.44 -4.04 -6.39
N CYS A 91 -5.67 -4.22 -6.87
CA CYS A 91 -5.90 -4.62 -8.25
C CYS A 91 -5.40 -3.55 -9.25
N ALA A 92 -5.76 -2.27 -9.04
CA ALA A 92 -5.31 -1.16 -9.88
C ALA A 92 -3.78 -1.07 -9.93
N THR A 93 -3.13 -1.24 -8.78
CA THR A 93 -1.67 -1.26 -8.66
C THR A 93 -1.05 -2.45 -9.42
N GLY A 94 -1.67 -3.63 -9.34
CA GLY A 94 -1.23 -4.82 -10.06
C GLY A 94 -1.36 -4.69 -11.58
N ILE A 95 -2.40 -4.02 -12.05
CA ILE A 95 -2.57 -3.69 -13.48
C ILE A 95 -1.45 -2.75 -13.94
N VAL A 96 -1.13 -1.73 -13.16
CA VAL A 96 -0.05 -0.78 -13.46
C VAL A 96 1.29 -1.50 -13.55
N ALA A 97 1.59 -2.37 -12.58
CA ALA A 97 2.82 -3.19 -12.59
C ALA A 97 2.93 -4.05 -13.86
N GLY A 98 1.85 -4.72 -14.26
CA GLY A 98 1.81 -5.52 -15.50
C GLY A 98 1.87 -4.67 -16.78
N GLY A 99 1.33 -3.44 -16.73
CA GLY A 99 1.38 -2.47 -17.83
C GLY A 99 2.80 -2.04 -18.18
N PHE A 100 3.67 -1.89 -17.17
CA PHE A 100 5.10 -1.63 -17.39
C PHE A 100 5.81 -2.78 -18.11
N GLN A 101 5.40 -4.02 -17.86
CA GLN A 101 5.94 -5.20 -18.57
C GLN A 101 5.25 -5.48 -19.90
N ARG A 102 4.19 -4.73 -20.24
CA ARG A 102 3.38 -4.90 -21.46
C ARG A 102 2.87 -6.35 -21.63
N ASN A 103 2.54 -7.01 -20.52
CA ASN A 103 2.10 -8.40 -20.50
C ASN A 103 0.71 -8.51 -19.87
N ALA A 104 -0.28 -8.90 -20.68
CA ALA A 104 -1.67 -9.06 -20.25
C ALA A 104 -1.84 -10.10 -19.12
N GLN A 105 -1.04 -11.17 -19.13
CA GLN A 105 -1.08 -12.19 -18.08
C GLN A 105 -0.61 -11.60 -16.75
N THR A 106 0.51 -10.86 -16.76
CA THR A 106 1.02 -10.17 -15.56
C THR A 106 0.03 -9.15 -15.03
N MET A 107 -0.75 -8.49 -15.89
CA MET A 107 -1.80 -7.56 -15.44
C MET A 107 -2.92 -8.29 -14.69
N VAL A 108 -3.40 -9.43 -15.21
CA VAL A 108 -4.46 -10.22 -14.58
C VAL A 108 -3.98 -10.85 -13.27
N PHE A 109 -2.82 -11.52 -13.30
CA PHE A 109 -2.22 -12.11 -12.10
C PHE A 109 -1.81 -11.05 -11.09
N GLY A 110 -1.32 -9.90 -11.55
CA GLY A 110 -1.01 -8.76 -10.69
C GLY A 110 -2.24 -8.21 -10.01
N CYS A 111 -3.36 -8.05 -10.73
CA CYS A 111 -4.62 -7.60 -10.14
C CYS A 111 -5.11 -8.56 -9.06
N VAL A 112 -5.23 -9.85 -9.41
CA VAL A 112 -5.76 -10.88 -8.50
C VAL A 112 -4.81 -11.10 -7.32
N GLY A 113 -3.52 -11.23 -7.59
CA GLY A 113 -2.51 -11.47 -6.56
C GLY A 113 -2.39 -10.30 -5.60
N MET A 114 -2.17 -9.08 -6.10
CA MET A 114 -2.00 -7.90 -5.24
C MET A 114 -3.30 -7.50 -4.56
N GLY A 115 -4.45 -7.64 -5.23
CA GLY A 115 -5.77 -7.43 -4.65
C GLY A 115 -6.06 -8.42 -3.52
N ALA A 116 -5.78 -9.71 -3.70
CA ALA A 116 -5.95 -10.72 -2.66
C ALA A 116 -5.00 -10.50 -1.49
N LEU A 117 -3.73 -10.16 -1.74
CA LEU A 117 -2.75 -9.87 -0.70
C LEU A 117 -3.17 -8.67 0.16
N MET A 118 -3.56 -7.57 -0.46
CA MET A 118 -3.99 -6.37 0.28
C MET A 118 -5.35 -6.57 0.95
N GLY A 119 -6.26 -7.33 0.34
CA GLY A 119 -7.50 -7.74 0.99
C GLY A 119 -7.24 -8.57 2.26
N ALA A 120 -6.35 -9.56 2.18
CA ALA A 120 -5.97 -10.35 3.35
C ALA A 120 -5.28 -9.51 4.42
N PHE A 121 -4.43 -8.56 4.02
CA PHE A 121 -3.77 -7.64 4.93
C PHE A 121 -4.77 -6.77 5.70
N ASP A 122 -5.75 -6.17 5.02
CA ASP A 122 -6.76 -5.35 5.69
C ASP A 122 -7.69 -6.20 6.57
N LEU A 123 -8.06 -7.39 6.12
CA LEU A 123 -8.84 -8.32 6.94
C LEU A 123 -8.08 -8.75 8.21
N SER A 124 -6.75 -8.77 8.17
CA SER A 124 -5.91 -9.05 9.34
C SER A 124 -5.79 -7.87 10.33
N GLY A 125 -6.40 -6.72 10.02
CA GLY A 125 -6.39 -5.52 10.85
C GLY A 125 -5.38 -4.46 10.42
N SER A 126 -4.94 -4.49 9.16
CA SER A 126 -4.08 -3.45 8.52
C SER A 126 -2.77 -3.14 9.27
N SER A 127 -2.34 -4.01 10.19
CA SER A 127 -1.20 -3.79 11.07
C SER A 127 -0.42 -5.07 11.31
N LEU A 128 0.88 -5.01 11.01
CA LEU A 128 1.82 -6.12 11.23
C LEU A 128 2.11 -6.37 12.72
N LYS A 129 1.82 -5.40 13.60
CA LYS A 129 1.94 -5.59 15.06
C LYS A 129 0.71 -6.29 15.66
N GLY A 130 -0.31 -6.59 14.84
CA GLY A 130 -1.56 -7.22 15.25
C GLY A 130 -2.59 -6.19 15.74
N LYS A 131 -3.87 -6.61 15.76
CA LYS A 131 -5.04 -5.79 16.11
C LYS A 131 -4.94 -5.08 17.47
N TYR A 132 -4.08 -5.57 18.37
CA TYR A 132 -3.86 -5.03 19.72
C TYR A 132 -2.78 -3.94 19.80
N ALA A 133 -2.03 -3.70 18.73
CA ALA A 133 -0.92 -2.75 18.75
C ALA A 133 -1.36 -1.30 18.55
N ASP A 134 -2.52 -1.10 17.93
CA ASP A 134 -3.13 0.21 17.69
C ASP A 134 -4.29 0.50 18.67
N MET A 135 -4.67 -0.50 19.49
CA MET A 135 -5.65 -0.30 20.56
C MET A 135 -5.05 0.60 21.63
N THR A 136 -5.75 1.70 21.92
CA THR A 136 -5.45 2.56 23.06
C THR A 136 -5.51 1.75 24.35
N GLU A 137 -4.75 2.14 25.38
CA GLU A 137 -4.76 1.44 26.68
C GLU A 137 -6.18 1.25 27.24
N GLN A 138 -7.10 2.19 26.96
CA GLN A 138 -8.52 2.10 27.34
C GLN A 138 -9.27 0.98 26.60
N GLN A 139 -9.17 0.90 25.27
CA GLN A 139 -9.79 -0.19 24.48
C GLN A 139 -9.23 -1.56 24.88
N LYS A 140 -7.94 -1.61 25.24
CA LYS A 140 -7.27 -2.84 25.69
C LYS A 140 -7.80 -3.32 27.05
N GLN A 141 -8.19 -2.39 27.92
CA GLN A 141 -8.85 -2.67 29.20
C GLN A 141 -10.30 -3.11 28.99
N GLU A 142 -11.04 -2.47 28.09
CA GLU A 142 -12.41 -2.86 27.74
C GLU A 142 -12.48 -4.26 27.12
N TRP A 143 -11.58 -4.58 26.20
CA TRP A 143 -11.49 -5.92 25.61
C TRP A 143 -11.13 -6.96 26.68
N ARG A 144 -10.22 -6.63 27.61
CA ARG A 144 -9.87 -7.50 28.73
C ARG A 144 -11.06 -7.69 29.68
N GLN A 145 -11.82 -6.64 29.97
CA GLN A 145 -13.04 -6.69 30.79
C GLN A 145 -14.16 -7.52 30.14
N SER A 146 -14.33 -7.42 28.82
CA SER A 146 -15.32 -8.23 28.08
C SER A 146 -15.02 -9.74 28.17
N GLN A 147 -13.73 -10.10 28.25
CA GLN A 147 -13.27 -11.48 28.42
C GLN A 147 -13.43 -11.98 29.86
N THR A 148 -13.28 -11.12 30.87
CA THR A 148 -13.49 -11.51 32.28
C THR A 148 -14.96 -11.63 32.66
N ASN A 149 -15.88 -10.89 32.03
CA ASN A 149 -17.32 -10.94 32.31
C ASN A 149 -18.06 -12.08 31.55
N THR A 150 -17.33 -12.86 30.74
CA THR A 150 -17.85 -14.03 30.01
C THR A 150 -17.38 -15.34 30.67
N LYS A 151 -17.31 -15.35 32.00
CA LYS A 151 -17.16 -16.55 32.84
C LYS A 151 -18.14 -16.47 33.99
#